data_AF-A0A928KDR1-F1
#
_entry.id   AF-A0A928KDR1-F1
#
_cell.length_a   1.000
_cell.length_b   1.000
_cell.length_c   1.000
_cell.angle_alpha   90.00
_cell.angle_beta   90.00
_cell.angle_gamma   90.00
#
_symmetry.space_group_name_H-M   'P 1'
#
loop_
_entity.id
_entity.type
_entity.pdbx_description
1 polymer ?
#
loop_
_entity_poly.entity_id
_entity_poly.type
_entity_poly.pdbx_seq_one_letter_code
_entity_poly.pdbx_strand_id
1 'polypeptide(L)' 'MEQSKIDRINELARKSRAEGLTPEEAEEQKTLRAEYIAAFRQSLTGQLESIVIVDKDGNRVTPTRKKPLS' A
#
# COMPACT_ATOMS: atom_id res chain seq x y z
N MET A 1 -1.18 -2.67 -10.58
CA MET A 1 -0.57 -3.96 -10.22
C MET A 1 -1.52 -5.05 -10.65
N GLU A 2 -1.02 -6.10 -11.29
CA GLU A 2 -1.83 -7.24 -11.74
C GLU A 2 -2.32 -8.09 -10.56
N GLN A 3 -3.52 -8.67 -10.68
CA GLN A 3 -4.10 -9.55 -9.65
C GLN A 3 -3.19 -10.77 -9.37
N SER A 4 -2.55 -11.30 -10.40
CA SER A 4 -1.60 -12.43 -10.28
C SER A 4 -0.44 -12.15 -9.33
N LYS A 5 0.06 -10.91 -9.28
CA LYS A 5 1.14 -10.53 -8.36
C LYS A 5 0.65 -10.45 -6.91
N ILE A 6 -0.61 -10.05 -6.70
CA ILE A 6 -1.23 -10.02 -5.36
C ILE A 6 -1.43 -11.45 -4.86
N ASP A 7 -1.90 -12.35 -5.72
CA ASP A 7 -2.07 -13.76 -5.40
C ASP A 7 -0.73 -14.40 -5.03
N ARG A 8 0.34 -14.07 -5.77
CA ARG A 8 1.70 -14.49 -5.46
C ARG A 8 2.20 -13.99 -4.11
N ILE A 9 1.94 -12.72 -3.75
CA ILE A 9 2.25 -12.20 -2.41
C ILE A 9 1.55 -13.03 -1.32
N ASN A 10 0.27 -13.38 -1.53
CA ASN A 10 -0.50 -14.16 -0.58
C ASN A 10 0.00 -15.60 -0.47
N GLU A 11 0.40 -16.21 -1.58
CA GLU A 11 1.04 -17.53 -1.61
C GLU A 11 2.34 -17.53 -0.79
N LEU A 12 3.26 -16.60 -1.08
CA LEU A 12 4.51 -16.44 -0.34
C LEU A 12 4.27 -16.13 1.13
N ALA A 13 3.21 -15.37 1.46
CA ALA A 13 2.84 -15.09 2.85
C ALA A 13 2.34 -16.34 3.59
N ARG A 14 1.57 -17.21 2.92
CA ARG A 14 1.15 -18.50 3.49
C ARG A 14 2.34 -19.43 3.68
N LYS A 15 3.22 -19.53 2.68
CA LYS A 15 4.43 -20.36 2.72
C LYS A 15 5.37 -19.93 3.86
N SER A 16 5.63 -18.63 3.97
CA SER A 16 6.41 -18.02 5.06
C SER A 16 5.92 -18.40 6.46
N ARG A 17 4.60 -18.52 6.66
CA ARG A 17 4.00 -18.88 7.95
C ARG A 17 4.03 -20.37 8.24
N ALA A 18 3.96 -21.21 7.21
CA ALA A 18 3.88 -22.66 7.36
C ALA A 18 5.27 -23.30 7.51
N GLU A 19 6.16 -23.04 6.55
CA GLU A 19 7.45 -23.71 6.41
C GLU A 19 8.64 -22.75 6.31
N GLY A 20 8.38 -21.45 6.12
CA GLY A 20 9.41 -20.45 5.88
C GLY A 20 9.61 -20.17 4.38
N LEU A 21 10.44 -19.19 4.06
CA LEU A 21 10.78 -18.84 2.68
C LEU A 21 12.26 -19.15 2.42
N THR A 22 12.57 -19.55 1.19
CA THR A 22 13.97 -19.53 0.74
C THR A 22 14.45 -18.07 0.58
N PRO A 23 15.76 -17.84 0.54
CA PRO A 23 16.31 -16.49 0.30
C PRO A 23 15.77 -15.84 -0.98
N GLU A 24 15.62 -16.62 -2.05
CA GLU A 24 15.10 -16.16 -3.34
C GLU A 24 13.63 -15.75 -3.22
N GLU A 25 12.82 -16.56 -2.55
CA GLU A 25 11.40 -16.27 -2.32
C GLU A 25 11.19 -15.06 -1.40
N ALA A 26 12.08 -14.85 -0.44
CA ALA A 26 12.05 -13.69 0.43
C ALA A 26 12.32 -12.39 -0.35
N GLU A 27 13.30 -12.40 -1.26
CA GLU A 27 13.57 -11.26 -2.15
C GLU A 27 12.46 -11.05 -3.19
N GLU A 28 11.86 -12.13 -3.71
CA GLU A 28 10.65 -12.06 -4.55
C GLU A 28 9.50 -11.38 -3.78
N GLN A 29 9.20 -11.85 -2.56
CA GLN A 29 8.15 -11.30 -1.72
C GLN A 29 8.38 -9.81 -1.41
N LYS A 30 9.62 -9.43 -1.11
CA LYS A 30 10.01 -8.06 -0.81
C LYS A 30 9.82 -7.14 -2.01
N THR A 31 10.24 -7.59 -3.19
CA THR A 31 10.07 -6.84 -4.45
C THR A 31 8.59 -6.65 -4.76
N LEU A 32 7.80 -7.72 -4.70
CA LEU A 32 6.35 -7.66 -4.94
C LEU A 32 5.64 -6.76 -3.93
N ARG A 33 6.01 -6.81 -2.65
CA ARG A 33 5.44 -5.93 -1.62
C ARG A 33 5.81 -4.47 -1.83
N ALA A 34 7.03 -4.16 -2.25
CA ALA A 34 7.43 -2.78 -2.56
C ALA A 34 6.58 -2.21 -3.70
N GLU A 35 6.37 -2.99 -4.77
CA GLU A 35 5.50 -2.61 -5.89
C GLU A 35 4.05 -2.38 -5.43
N TYR A 36 3.51 -3.29 -4.61
CA TYR A 36 2.16 -3.15 -4.06
C TYR A 36 2.01 -1.88 -3.22
N ILE A 37 2.96 -1.60 -2.32
CA ILE A 37 2.92 -0.41 -1.44
C ILE A 37 3.00 0.86 -2.28
N ALA A 38 3.84 0.90 -3.33
CA ALA A 38 3.94 2.05 -4.21
C ALA A 38 2.60 2.33 -4.92
N ALA A 39 1.98 1.30 -5.50
CA ALA A 39 0.68 1.42 -6.15
C ALA A 39 -0.42 1.83 -5.16
N PHE A 40 -0.43 1.25 -3.97
CA PHE A 40 -1.39 1.58 -2.92
C PHE A 40 -1.23 3.04 -2.44
N ARG A 41 0.00 3.51 -2.22
CA ARG A 41 0.28 4.90 -1.83
C ARG A 41 -0.19 5.90 -2.88
N GLN A 42 0.02 5.61 -4.17
CA GLN A 42 -0.49 6.46 -5.25
C GLN A 42 -2.02 6.52 -5.25
N SER A 43 -2.69 5.38 -5.13
CA SER A 43 -4.16 5.32 -5.07
C SER A 43 -4.70 6.08 -3.86
N LEU A 44 -4.12 5.87 -2.67
CA LEU A 44 -4.52 6.53 -1.44
C LEU A 44 -4.29 8.05 -1.50
N THR A 45 -3.20 8.50 -2.12
CA THR A 45 -2.93 9.93 -2.31
C THR A 45 -4.02 10.57 -3.16
N GLY A 46 -4.39 9.96 -4.29
CA GLY A 46 -5.48 10.46 -5.13
C GLY A 46 -6.83 10.51 -4.40
N GLN A 47 -7.13 9.48 -3.59
CA GLN A 47 -8.34 9.48 -2.75
C GLN A 47 -8.33 10.62 -1.73
N LEU A 48 -7.21 10.84 -1.03
CA LEU A 48 -7.06 11.92 -0.05
C LEU A 48 -7.15 13.31 -0.68
N GLU A 49 -6.64 13.49 -1.90
CA GLU A 49 -6.78 14.75 -2.65
C GLU A 49 -8.24 15.05 -3.02
N SER A 50 -9.07 14.02 -3.21
CA SER A 50 -10.51 14.18 -3.45
C SER A 50 -11.34 14.44 -2.19
N ILE A 51 -10.80 14.17 -0.99
CA ILE A 51 -11.51 14.34 0.26
C ILE A 51 -11.54 15.83 0.64
N VAL A 52 -12.75 16.33 0.88
CA VAL A 52 -12.98 17.67 1.41
C VAL A 52 -13.59 17.54 2.79
N ILE A 53 -12.93 18.11 3.79
CA ILE A 53 -13.44 18.20 5.15
C ILE A 53 -14.25 19.49 5.24
N VAL A 54 -15.50 19.41 5.69
CA VAL A 54 -16.32 20.59 5.98
C VAL A 54 -16.31 20.79 7.50
N ASP A 55 -15.83 21.94 7.96
CA ASP A 55 -15.85 22.27 9.37
C ASP A 55 -17.26 22.68 9.86
N LYS A 56 -17.39 22.87 11.17
CA LYS A 56 -18.66 23.28 11.82
C LYS A 56 -19.20 24.63 11.33
N ASP A 57 -18.34 25.45 10.72
CA ASP A 57 -18.64 26.79 10.23
C ASP A 57 -18.90 26.79 8.71
N GLY A 58 -18.87 25.61 8.07
CA GLY A 58 -19.16 25.40 6.65
C GLY A 58 -17.95 25.58 5.72
N ASN A 59 -16.75 25.79 6.25
CA ASN A 59 -15.56 25.97 5.42
C ASN A 59 -15.03 24.64 4.91
N ARG A 60 -14.62 24.61 3.64
CA ARG A 60 -14.03 23.44 2.97
C ARG A 60 -12.53 23.44 3.18
N VAL A 61 -12.01 22.46 3.90
CA VAL A 61 -10.58 22.26 4.16
C VAL A 61 -10.11 20.96 3.53
N THR A 62 -9.11 21.02 2.66
CA THR A 62 -8.43 19.83 2.14
C THR A 62 -7.29 19.46 3.09
N PRO A 63 -7.13 18.19 3.50
CA PRO A 63 -6.05 17.79 4.40
C PRO A 63 -4.68 17.85 3.70
N THR A 64 -4.06 19.02 3.66
CA THR A 64 -2.72 19.26 3.10
C THR A 64 -1.64 19.06 4.16
N ARG A 65 -1.51 17.85 4.72
CA ARG A 65 -0.30 17.50 5.49
C ARG A 65 0.35 16.24 4.95
N LYS A 66 1.21 16.44 3.96
CA LYS A 66 2.27 15.48 3.61
C LYS A 66 3.29 15.46 4.74
N LYS A 67 3.04 14.70 5.81
CA LYS A 67 4.12 14.28 6.71
C LYS A 67 4.91 13.20 5.96
N PRO A 68 6.20 13.39 5.66
CA PRO A 68 7.00 12.29 5.13
C PRO A 68 7.01 11.18 6.18
N LEU A 69 6.65 9.95 5.78
CA LEU A 69 6.92 8.79 6.61
C LEU A 69 8.44 8.58 6.59
N SER A 70 9.12 8.99 7.66
CA SER A 70 10.50 8.61 7.97
C SER A 70 10.60 7.13 8.33
#